data_AF-A0A844IME9-F1
#
_entry.id   AF-A0A844IME9-F1
#
_cell.length_a   1.000
_cell.length_b   1.000
_cell.length_c   1.000
_cell.angle_alpha   90.00
_cell.angle_beta   90.00
_cell.angle_gamma   90.00
#
_symmetry.space_group_name_H-M   'P 1'
#
loop_
_entity.id
_entity.type
_entity.pdbx_description
1 polymer ?
#
loop_
_entity_poly.entity_id
_entity_poly.type
_entity_poly.pdbx_seq_one_letter_code
_entity_poly.pdbx_strand_id
1 'polypeptide(L)'
;MAYEITSQCISCKLCLSVCPTGAIQEVDGNYWIDSELCTNCAGSIHTVPQCKASCPTVDGCIKQPSDYWESWFATYNRVRAKLTNKQDYWENWYKSYSQKIAQQLQKHQGPIVI
;
A
#
# COMPACT_ATOMS: atom_id res chain seq x y z
N MET A 1 17.81 -6.71 10.15
CA MET A 1 16.60 -6.63 9.30
C MET A 1 16.81 -5.48 8.34
N ALA A 2 16.67 -5.70 7.04
CA ALA A 2 16.75 -4.66 6.04
C ALA A 2 15.43 -4.59 5.26
N TYR A 3 15.20 -3.47 4.59
CA TYR A 3 14.16 -3.40 3.56
C TYR A 3 14.69 -4.03 2.26
N GLU A 4 13.80 -4.50 1.41
CA GLU A 4 14.11 -5.03 0.08
C GLU A 4 13.19 -4.39 -0.97
N ILE A 5 13.71 -4.18 -2.18
CA ILE A 5 12.94 -3.77 -3.34
C ILE A 5 12.35 -5.01 -4.02
N THR A 6 11.05 -5.02 -4.28
CA THR A 6 10.35 -6.14 -4.91
C THR A 6 10.19 -5.93 -6.42
N SER A 7 9.68 -6.96 -7.11
CA SER A 7 9.26 -6.87 -8.51
C SER A 7 8.12 -5.88 -8.78
N GLN A 8 7.49 -5.31 -7.74
CA GLN A 8 6.50 -4.24 -7.87
C GLN A 8 7.13 -2.84 -7.95
N CYS A 9 8.45 -2.76 -8.04
CA CYS A 9 9.15 -1.51 -8.31
C CYS A 9 8.90 -1.06 -9.76
N ILE A 10 8.56 0.22 -9.92
CA ILE A 10 8.34 0.88 -11.23
C ILE A 10 9.48 1.82 -11.63
N SER A 11 10.65 1.65 -11.00
CA SER A 11 11.86 2.42 -11.27
C SER A 11 11.69 3.96 -11.24
N CYS A 12 10.82 4.47 -10.35
CA CYS A 12 10.46 5.89 -10.26
C CYS A 12 11.52 6.79 -9.58
N LYS A 13 12.63 6.23 -9.07
CA LYS A 13 13.76 6.95 -8.44
C LYS A 13 13.47 7.70 -7.12
N LEU A 14 12.22 7.75 -6.65
CA LEU A 14 11.85 8.50 -5.44
C LEU A 14 12.56 8.04 -4.17
N CYS A 15 12.87 6.75 -4.04
CA CYS A 15 13.50 6.22 -2.83
C CYS A 15 14.99 6.59 -2.69
N LEU A 16 15.67 6.96 -3.79
CA LEU A 16 17.11 7.21 -3.79
C LEU A 16 17.48 8.46 -2.98
N SER A 17 16.75 9.55 -3.20
CA SER A 17 17.03 10.83 -2.56
C SER A 17 16.64 10.88 -1.08
N VAL A 18 15.76 9.97 -0.63
CA VAL A 18 15.24 9.96 0.75
C VAL A 18 15.98 8.98 1.66
N CYS A 19 16.89 8.15 1.13
CA CYS A 19 17.64 7.19 1.93
C CYS A 19 18.79 7.91 2.67
N PRO A 20 18.77 8.00 4.02
CA PRO A 20 19.77 8.78 4.76
C PRO A 20 21.17 8.16 4.75
N THR A 21 21.28 6.86 4.51
CA THR A 21 22.55 6.13 4.49
C THR A 21 23.05 5.79 3.09
N GLY A 22 22.31 6.18 2.04
CA GLY A 22 22.65 5.80 0.67
C GLY A 22 22.60 4.30 0.38
N ALA A 23 21.82 3.54 1.16
CA ALA A 23 21.73 2.08 1.04
C ALA A 23 21.05 1.60 -0.27
N ILE A 24 20.39 2.48 -1.02
CA ILE A 24 19.65 2.10 -2.25
C ILE A 24 20.54 2.36 -3.47
N GLN A 25 20.74 1.34 -4.30
CA GLN A 25 21.61 1.41 -5.48
C GLN A 25 20.85 1.05 -6.77
N GLU A 26 21.37 1.52 -7.92
CA GLU A 26 20.81 1.30 -9.27
C GLU A 26 21.81 0.54 -10.17
N VAL A 27 21.36 -0.52 -10.83
CA VAL A 27 22.09 -1.45 -11.72
C VAL A 27 21.08 -1.88 -12.75
N ASP A 28 21.41 -1.65 -14.01
CA ASP A 28 20.61 -2.06 -15.17
C ASP A 28 19.14 -1.60 -15.10
N GLY A 29 18.90 -0.42 -14.51
CA GLY A 29 17.55 0.17 -14.34
C GLY A 29 16.69 -0.45 -13.23
N ASN A 30 17.24 -1.40 -12.47
CA ASN A 30 16.63 -1.98 -11.29
C ASN A 30 17.26 -1.42 -10.00
N TYR A 31 16.55 -1.56 -8.90
CA TYR A 31 16.95 -1.07 -7.59
C TYR A 31 17.06 -2.20 -6.58
N TRP A 32 18.08 -2.16 -5.72
CA TRP A 32 18.20 -3.02 -4.53
C TRP A 32 18.67 -2.19 -3.34
N ILE A 33 18.55 -2.79 -2.17
CA ILE A 33 18.98 -2.20 -0.90
C ILE A 33 20.15 -3.02 -0.38
N ASP A 34 21.27 -2.36 -0.14
CA ASP A 34 22.40 -2.94 0.57
C ASP A 34 22.03 -3.11 2.05
N SER A 35 22.03 -4.36 2.51
CA SER A 35 21.66 -4.71 3.88
C SER A 35 22.66 -4.21 4.93
N GLU A 36 23.92 -4.02 4.56
CA GLU A 36 24.96 -3.54 5.47
C GLU A 36 24.82 -2.03 5.74
N LEU A 37 24.29 -1.29 4.77
CA LEU A 37 24.06 0.14 4.87
C LEU A 37 22.65 0.49 5.39
N CYS A 38 21.70 -0.44 5.31
CA CYS A 38 20.32 -0.20 5.68
C CYS A 38 20.12 -0.22 7.21
N THR A 39 19.94 0.96 7.81
CA THR A 39 19.66 1.08 9.26
C THR A 39 18.18 1.06 9.61
N ASN A 40 17.29 0.77 8.65
CA ASN A 40 15.84 1.01 8.78
C ASN A 40 15.49 2.48 9.12
N CYS A 41 16.36 3.42 8.74
CA CYS A 41 16.31 4.82 9.15
C CYS A 41 16.49 5.06 10.67
N ALA A 42 16.87 4.04 11.45
CA ALA A 42 17.22 4.21 12.85
C ALA A 42 18.45 5.14 12.98
N GLY A 43 18.40 6.04 13.96
CA GLY A 43 19.46 7.03 14.20
C GLY A 43 19.50 8.18 13.18
N SER A 44 18.56 8.24 12.23
CA SER A 44 18.38 9.39 11.35
C SER A 44 17.37 10.40 11.94
N ILE A 45 17.21 11.56 11.31
CA ILE A 45 16.15 12.53 11.67
C ILE A 45 14.73 11.96 11.43
N HIS A 46 14.62 10.86 10.69
CA HIS A 46 13.35 10.21 10.36
C HIS A 46 13.08 9.03 11.30
N THR A 47 11.90 9.01 11.92
CA THR A 47 11.45 7.90 12.80
C THR A 47 10.78 6.76 12.03
N VAL A 48 10.54 6.94 10.72
CA VAL A 48 9.89 5.95 9.86
C VAL A 48 10.76 5.66 8.61
N PRO A 49 10.70 4.44 8.05
CA PRO A 49 11.47 4.09 6.85
C PRO A 49 11.05 4.89 5.63
N GLN A 50 11.92 5.81 5.19
CA GLN A 50 11.58 6.78 4.16
C GLN A 50 11.35 6.15 2.78
N CYS A 51 12.13 5.12 2.43
CA CYS A 51 11.97 4.40 1.17
C CYS A 51 10.60 3.72 1.03
N LYS A 52 9.98 3.30 2.14
CA LYS A 52 8.61 2.78 2.18
C LYS A 52 7.59 3.91 2.08
N ALA A 53 7.81 4.99 2.84
CA ALA A 53 6.90 6.14 2.88
C ALA A 53 6.79 6.87 1.53
N SER A 54 7.87 6.91 0.75
CA SER A 54 7.92 7.54 -0.57
C SER A 54 7.50 6.61 -1.72
N CYS A 55 7.21 5.34 -1.45
CA CYS A 55 6.95 4.34 -2.50
C CYS A 55 5.51 4.44 -3.03
N PRO A 56 5.28 4.75 -4.32
CA PRO A 56 3.94 4.94 -4.86
C PRO A 56 3.17 3.63 -5.08
N THR A 57 3.86 2.50 -5.20
CA THR A 57 3.22 1.19 -5.45
C THR A 57 2.81 0.46 -4.18
N VAL A 58 3.06 1.04 -3.01
CA VAL A 58 2.88 0.45 -1.67
C VAL A 58 3.75 -0.78 -1.43
N ASP A 59 3.85 -1.74 -2.35
CA ASP A 59 4.56 -3.01 -2.19
C ASP A 59 5.93 -3.05 -2.92
N GLY A 60 6.36 -1.96 -3.56
CA GLY A 60 7.66 -1.88 -4.24
C GLY A 60 8.87 -1.91 -3.29
N CYS A 61 8.68 -1.59 -2.01
CA CYS A 61 9.68 -1.71 -0.95
C CYS A 61 9.04 -2.39 0.25
N ILE A 62 9.62 -3.49 0.75
CA ILE A 62 9.05 -4.27 1.85
C ILE A 62 10.08 -4.49 2.95
N LYS A 63 9.61 -4.57 4.20
CA LYS A 63 10.46 -4.95 5.32
C LYS A 63 10.67 -6.45 5.26
N GLN A 64 11.92 -6.91 5.22
CA GLN A 64 12.19 -8.35 5.36
C GLN A 64 11.90 -8.77 6.80
N PRO A 65 11.06 -9.81 7.01
CA PRO A 65 10.79 -10.35 8.33
C PRO A 65 12.08 -10.94 8.93
N SER A 66 12.33 -10.76 10.23
CA SER A 66 13.52 -11.32 10.89
C SER A 66 13.42 -12.82 11.09
N ASP A 67 12.19 -13.33 11.17
CA ASP A 67 11.91 -14.74 11.40
C ASP A 67 10.62 -15.19 10.72
N TYR A 68 10.43 -16.50 10.69
CA TYR A 68 9.26 -17.16 10.12
C TYR A 68 7.94 -16.67 10.74
N TRP A 69 7.91 -16.44 12.06
CA TRP A 69 6.69 -16.08 12.79
C TRP A 69 6.22 -14.67 12.44
N GLU A 70 7.13 -13.70 12.32
CA GLU A 70 6.80 -12.36 11.85
C GLU A 70 6.16 -12.40 10.46
N SER A 71 6.73 -13.17 9.53
CA SER A 71 6.18 -13.33 8.18
C SER A 71 4.79 -14.00 8.21
N TRP A 72 4.65 -15.05 9.01
CA TRP A 72 3.40 -15.79 9.14
C TRP A 72 2.29 -14.91 9.71
N PHE A 73 2.56 -14.18 10.81
CA PHE A 73 1.60 -13.29 11.43
C PHE A 73 1.21 -12.12 10.53
N ALA A 74 2.14 -11.55 9.76
CA ALA A 74 1.85 -10.49 8.80
C ALA A 74 0.85 -10.96 7.72
N THR A 75 1.09 -12.13 7.12
CA THR A 75 0.17 -12.72 6.14
C THR A 75 -1.17 -13.09 6.77
N TYR A 76 -1.15 -13.77 7.93
CA TYR A 76 -2.36 -14.15 8.67
C TYR A 76 -3.22 -12.92 8.98
N ASN A 77 -2.64 -11.85 9.52
CA ASN A 77 -3.37 -10.63 9.86
C ASN A 77 -3.92 -9.91 8.63
N ARG A 78 -3.19 -9.87 7.51
CA ARG A 78 -3.69 -9.30 6.24
C ARG A 78 -4.91 -10.06 5.73
N VAL A 79 -4.85 -11.39 5.70
CA VAL A 79 -5.96 -12.25 5.24
C VAL A 79 -7.13 -12.16 6.21
N ARG A 80 -6.87 -12.25 7.52
CA ARG A 80 -7.87 -12.11 8.56
C ARG A 80 -8.59 -10.76 8.46
N ALA A 81 -7.87 -9.65 8.28
CA ALA A 81 -8.47 -8.33 8.10
C ALA A 81 -9.44 -8.31 6.91
N LYS A 82 -9.08 -8.91 5.76
CA LYS A 82 -10.00 -9.05 4.61
C LYS A 82 -11.24 -9.88 4.93
N LEU A 83 -11.09 -10.94 5.73
CA LEU A 83 -12.18 -11.84 6.10
C LEU A 83 -13.07 -11.27 7.21
N THR A 84 -12.52 -10.47 8.12
CA THR A 84 -13.25 -9.90 9.27
C THR A 84 -13.79 -8.50 8.98
N ASN A 85 -13.34 -7.83 7.93
CA ASN A 85 -13.92 -6.56 7.48
C ASN A 85 -15.28 -6.80 6.80
N LYS A 86 -16.29 -7.10 7.63
CA LYS A 86 -17.69 -7.32 7.22
C LYS A 86 -18.34 -6.10 6.56
N GLN A 87 -17.72 -4.92 6.64
CA GLN A 87 -18.36 -3.64 6.31
C GLN A 87 -18.62 -3.41 4.82
N ASP A 88 -17.96 -4.12 3.90
CA ASP A 88 -17.96 -3.73 2.49
C ASP A 88 -19.01 -4.41 1.60
N TYR A 89 -19.65 -5.51 1.99
CA TYR A 89 -20.61 -6.14 1.05
C TYR A 89 -21.97 -5.44 1.05
N TRP A 90 -22.64 -5.39 2.20
CA TRP A 90 -24.01 -4.89 2.31
C TRP A 90 -24.11 -3.38 2.06
N GLU A 91 -23.16 -2.60 2.58
CA GLU A 91 -23.12 -1.14 2.36
C GLU A 91 -22.88 -0.81 0.88
N ASN A 92 -21.92 -1.47 0.23
CA ASN A 92 -21.66 -1.23 -1.20
C ASN A 92 -22.82 -1.72 -2.08
N TRP A 93 -23.46 -2.84 -1.72
CA TRP A 93 -24.67 -3.31 -2.39
C TRP A 93 -25.83 -2.31 -2.24
N TYR A 94 -26.13 -1.88 -1.01
CA TYR A 94 -27.24 -0.97 -0.72
C TYR A 94 -27.03 0.40 -1.37
N LYS A 95 -25.81 0.93 -1.33
CA LYS A 95 -25.42 2.18 -2.02
C LYS A 95 -25.65 2.07 -3.52
N SER A 96 -25.23 0.96 -4.14
CA SER A 96 -25.42 0.74 -5.58
C SER A 96 -26.90 0.59 -5.96
N TYR A 97 -27.67 -0.15 -5.14
CA TYR A 97 -29.10 -0.37 -5.34
C TYR A 97 -29.91 0.93 -5.21
N SER A 98 -29.73 1.66 -4.11
CA SER A 98 -30.43 2.91 -3.82
C SER A 98 -30.18 3.98 -4.89
N GLN A 99 -28.94 4.08 -5.38
CA GLN A 99 -28.60 4.98 -6.49
C GLN A 99 -29.32 4.62 -7.79
N LYS A 100 -29.35 3.33 -8.16
CA LYS A 100 -30.08 2.88 -9.36
C LYS A 100 -31.58 3.13 -9.24
N ILE A 101 -32.17 2.91 -8.06
CA ILE A 101 -33.59 3.24 -7.83
C ILE A 101 -33.84 4.73 -7.96
N ALA A 102 -33.01 5.59 -7.35
CA ALA A 102 -33.14 7.04 -7.48
C ALA A 102 -33.09 7.50 -8.95
N GLN A 103 -32.17 6.95 -9.74
CA GLN A 103 -32.08 7.23 -11.18
C GLN A 103 -33.34 6.79 -11.94
N GLN A 104 -33.89 5.61 -11.63
CA GLN A 104 -35.12 5.14 -12.27
C GLN A 104 -36.33 5.97 -11.87
N LEU A 105 -36.44 6.37 -10.60
CA LEU A 105 -37.50 7.25 -10.12
C LEU A 105 -37.43 8.63 -10.79
N GLN A 106 -36.23 9.20 -10.96
CA GLN A 106 -36.05 10.46 -11.70
C GLN A 106 -36.44 10.34 -13.18
N LYS A 107 -36.19 9.21 -13.81
CA LYS A 107 -36.61 8.95 -15.21
C LYS A 107 -38.13 8.80 -15.36
N HIS A 108 -38.81 8.35 -14.31
CA HIS A 108 -40.27 8.14 -14.31
C HIS A 108 -41.05 9.28 -13.63
N GLN A 109 -40.38 10.27 -13.04
CA GLN A 109 -40.99 11.53 -12.64
C GLN A 109 -41.16 12.43 -13.89
N GLY A 110 -42.31 12.32 -14.53
CA GLY A 110 -42.79 13.39 -15.44
C GLY A 110 -42.95 14.71 -14.67
N PRO A 111 -43.04 15.86 -15.36
CA PRO A 111 -43.13 17.15 -14.70
C PRO A 111 -44.33 17.19 -13.75
N ILE A 112 -44.08 17.57 -12.50
CA ILE A 112 -45.14 17.88 -11.54
C ILE A 112 -45.87 19.10 -12.08
N VAL A 113 -47.04 18.89 -12.66
CA VAL A 113 -47.98 19.98 -12.96
C VAL A 113 -48.62 20.37 -11.64
N ILE A 114 -48.17 21.48 -11.07
CA ILE A 114 -48.91 22.21 -10.02
C ILE A 114 -49.92 23.12 -10.73
#